data_AF-A0A496XTS9-F1
#
_entry.id   AF-A0A496XTS9-F1
#
_cell.length_a   1.000
_cell.length_b   1.000
_cell.length_c   1.000
_cell.angle_alpha   90.00
_cell.angle_beta   90.00
_cell.angle_gamma   90.00
#
_symmetry.space_group_name_H-M   'P 1'
#
loop_
_entity.id
_entity.type
_entity.pdbx_description
1 polymer ?
#
loop_
_entity_poly.entity_id
_entity_poly.type
_entity_poly.pdbx_seq_one_letter_code
_entity_poly.pdbx_strand_id
1 'polypeptide(L)'
;MKSLILLIFAFNSHASLQKIGGQGRALSWSQQNITYEFNTNGCQQDIKSEFLSISQESAYQWSSNSSLNLSIRSTSNGPSSYRNDIYCSSDLSYMESSAVVGVTRVIYNKDNGQIIETDIILSNNITFSLQASKTNYVGNVLTHELGHSVGFDHSEAFRSTMFYSLFLGQHTLSFDDKAGAYSIYPEGGARGIIIGKVIGGTVDEPIGIFGAYVQAYSTQTGELMGSVVTRDDGTFQIRGLAKDDQYFLYVTPLDKLDTISKYFSSARTEFCGVNFAGNPYRGSFFTTCDTTSGYPQGINLENGIVDVGSISAYCELREIKLQREDIPAVNSRSIASFVDFELHGYATDIDFGSTFVSYFTPNELSLSGEASSTVIQEFDVDLSSEEIFGDNDYLDIKLTSQNFYSQIQLEMKILNTVTGASETFSSEYQDSEGNIQIKINDDGAPELNLIGRALLDAIDSSNNIFKVLISAVKVDFSKYTSFSENDFFPDNKNFIDEIGFYLGVISISDGDNKTVMQKDYGGIRDNLSCPGAPYALPVAAIVDPASNQDEDDGFFSCNSIEPKNGGGKGPFNLGLGFLLALLVSRVGHDSLKKRKTHGGD
;
A
#
# COMPACT_ATOMS: atom_id res chain seq x y z
N MET A 1 12.24 7.68 -46.47
CA MET A 1 13.09 7.87 -45.29
C MET A 1 12.80 9.24 -44.69
N LYS A 2 11.83 9.32 -43.78
CA LYS A 2 11.63 10.48 -42.90
C LYS A 2 11.79 9.93 -41.49
N SER A 3 12.88 10.28 -40.84
CA SER A 3 13.17 9.91 -39.46
C SER A 3 12.12 10.55 -38.55
N LEU A 4 11.37 9.71 -37.85
CA LEU A 4 10.49 10.12 -36.76
C LEU A 4 11.40 10.26 -35.52
N ILE A 5 11.59 11.50 -35.08
CA ILE A 5 12.24 11.78 -33.80
C ILE A 5 11.21 11.46 -32.72
N LEU A 6 11.42 10.35 -32.01
CA LEU A 6 10.68 10.02 -30.79
C LEU A 6 11.20 10.95 -29.69
N LEU A 7 10.46 12.04 -29.41
CA LEU A 7 10.68 12.83 -28.20
C LEU A 7 10.15 12.01 -27.02
N ILE A 8 11.06 11.38 -26.28
CA ILE A 8 10.76 10.84 -24.95
C ILE A 8 10.66 12.05 -24.03
N PHE A 9 9.44 12.51 -23.75
CA PHE A 9 9.21 13.36 -22.59
C PHE A 9 9.36 12.47 -21.36
N ALA A 10 10.48 12.63 -20.65
CA ALA A 10 10.65 12.06 -19.31
C ALA A 10 9.71 12.82 -18.37
N PHE A 11 8.45 12.40 -18.30
CA PHE A 11 7.62 12.71 -17.15
C PHE A 11 8.14 11.84 -16.01
N ASN A 12 8.70 12.46 -14.98
CA ASN A 12 9.07 11.74 -13.78
C ASN A 12 7.78 11.35 -13.04
N SER A 13 7.29 10.14 -13.27
CA SER A 13 6.53 9.43 -12.26
C SER A 13 7.55 8.90 -11.24
N HIS A 14 7.24 9.03 -9.95
CA HIS A 14 8.17 8.73 -8.86
C HIS A 14 7.54 7.65 -7.98
N ALA A 15 8.36 6.76 -7.42
CA ALA A 15 7.95 5.82 -6.36
C ALA A 15 7.59 6.57 -5.08
N SER A 16 6.75 5.94 -4.27
CA SER A 16 5.94 6.47 -3.17
C SER A 16 5.04 7.63 -3.61
N LEU A 17 4.01 7.92 -2.81
CA LEU A 17 3.12 9.05 -3.04
C LEU A 17 3.88 10.37 -2.82
N GLN A 18 4.68 10.79 -3.79
CA GLN A 18 5.31 12.10 -3.79
C GLN A 18 4.21 13.17 -3.92
N LYS A 19 4.26 14.18 -3.06
CA LYS A 19 3.33 15.31 -3.08
C LYS A 19 3.40 16.04 -4.42
N ILE A 20 2.23 16.34 -4.99
CA ILE A 20 2.08 17.00 -6.28
C ILE A 20 1.42 18.37 -6.08
N GLY A 21 2.18 19.44 -6.33
CA GLY A 21 1.67 20.81 -6.27
C GLY A 21 0.59 21.10 -7.33
N GLY A 22 -0.09 22.23 -7.18
CA GLY A 22 -1.27 22.60 -7.98
C GLY A 22 -1.05 22.66 -9.50
N GLN A 23 0.19 22.74 -10.00
CA GLN A 23 0.51 22.68 -11.44
C GLN A 23 0.90 21.27 -11.93
N GLY A 24 0.66 20.23 -11.13
CA GLY A 24 1.09 18.85 -11.46
C GLY A 24 2.60 18.62 -11.28
N ARG A 25 3.31 19.52 -10.59
CA ARG A 25 4.75 19.42 -10.32
C ARG A 25 4.98 18.69 -9.01
N ALA A 26 5.85 17.69 -9.05
CA ALA A 26 6.22 16.94 -7.86
C ALA A 26 7.07 17.82 -6.93
N LEU A 27 6.77 17.80 -5.63
CA LEU A 27 7.42 18.66 -4.65
C LEU A 27 8.73 18.07 -4.16
N SER A 28 9.77 18.90 -4.10
CA SER A 28 11.07 18.50 -3.55
C SER A 28 11.93 19.68 -3.14
N TRP A 29 12.84 19.46 -2.21
CA TRP A 29 13.90 20.40 -1.89
C TRP A 29 14.97 20.42 -2.97
N SER A 30 15.44 21.61 -3.33
CA SER A 30 16.61 21.77 -4.21
C SER A 30 17.94 21.64 -3.49
N GLN A 31 17.92 21.70 -2.15
CA GLN A 31 19.10 21.68 -1.30
C GLN A 31 19.10 20.40 -0.46
N GLN A 32 20.29 19.91 -0.12
CA GLN A 32 20.42 18.66 0.65
C GLN A 32 20.37 18.89 2.16
N ASN A 33 20.85 20.03 2.65
CA ASN A 33 20.85 20.32 4.09
C ASN A 33 19.62 21.14 4.45
N ILE A 34 18.73 20.55 5.25
CA ILE A 34 17.52 21.19 5.73
C ILE A 34 17.62 21.33 7.25
N THR A 35 17.42 22.54 7.75
CA THR A 35 17.44 22.80 9.20
C THR A 35 16.05 23.22 9.66
N TYR A 36 15.61 22.65 10.78
CA TYR A 36 14.38 23.00 11.48
C TYR A 36 14.72 23.61 12.85
N GLU A 37 14.03 24.69 13.18
CA GLU A 37 14.05 25.25 14.54
C GLU A 37 12.88 24.70 15.35
N PHE A 38 13.16 23.97 16.41
CA PHE A 38 12.13 23.42 17.29
C PHE A 38 11.93 24.31 18.53
N ASN A 39 10.80 25.00 18.59
CA ASN A 39 10.34 25.70 19.78
C ASN A 39 9.42 24.81 20.64
N THR A 40 9.99 24.21 21.68
CA THR A 40 9.25 23.34 22.62
C THR A 40 8.51 24.12 23.72
N ASN A 41 8.65 25.45 23.82
CA ASN A 41 8.06 26.22 24.92
C ASN A 41 6.53 26.25 24.90
N GLY A 42 5.91 26.04 23.74
CA GLY A 42 4.46 25.97 23.57
C GLY A 42 3.87 24.56 23.67
N CYS A 43 4.69 23.52 23.80
CA CYS A 43 4.23 22.14 23.87
C CYS A 43 3.72 21.79 25.26
N GLN A 44 2.58 21.08 25.34
CA GLN A 44 2.12 20.54 26.62
C GLN A 44 3.14 19.53 27.16
N GLN A 45 3.38 19.60 28.48
CA GLN A 45 4.29 18.79 29.31
C GLN A 45 5.77 19.24 29.39
N ASP A 46 6.38 18.98 30.55
CA ASP A 46 7.79 19.25 30.89
C ASP A 46 8.77 18.26 30.21
N ILE A 47 8.54 17.94 28.94
CA ILE A 47 9.24 16.88 28.18
C ILE A 47 10.21 17.50 27.14
N LYS A 48 10.67 18.73 27.39
CA LYS A 48 11.33 19.57 26.38
C LYS A 48 12.62 18.96 25.79
N SER A 49 13.42 18.24 26.58
CA SER A 49 14.67 17.64 26.09
C SER A 49 14.45 16.33 25.33
N GLU A 50 13.48 15.52 25.76
CA GLU A 50 13.18 14.23 25.14
C GLU A 50 12.48 14.41 23.79
N PHE A 51 11.62 15.44 23.66
CA PHE A 51 11.05 15.84 22.37
C PHE A 51 12.13 16.17 21.35
N LEU A 52 13.16 16.93 21.76
CA LEU A 52 14.24 17.27 20.85
C LEU A 52 15.00 16.02 20.40
N SER A 53 15.38 15.12 21.32
CA SER A 53 16.08 13.89 20.93
C SER A 53 15.23 12.98 20.02
N ILE A 54 13.93 12.84 20.30
CA ILE A 54 13.04 12.03 19.47
C ILE A 54 12.86 12.67 18.08
N SER A 55 12.77 14.00 18.00
CA SER A 55 12.72 14.71 16.72
C SER A 55 14.00 14.49 15.90
N GLN A 56 15.16 14.50 16.54
CA GLN A 56 16.44 14.26 15.88
C GLN A 56 16.54 12.82 15.37
N GLU A 57 16.03 11.84 16.11
CA GLU A 57 15.90 10.46 15.63
C GLU A 57 14.95 10.37 14.43
N SER A 58 13.80 11.05 14.49
CA SER A 58 12.84 11.12 13.38
C SER A 58 13.46 11.73 12.12
N ALA A 59 14.30 12.76 12.27
CA ALA A 59 15.07 13.36 11.18
C ALA A 59 16.16 12.43 10.63
N TYR A 60 16.77 11.62 11.50
CA TYR A 60 17.76 10.62 11.10
C TYR A 60 17.14 9.50 10.26
N GLN A 61 15.91 9.08 10.54
CA GLN A 61 15.20 8.09 9.73
C GLN A 61 15.15 8.50 8.25
N TRP A 62 14.79 9.75 7.95
CA TRP A 62 14.80 10.29 6.58
C TRP A 62 16.22 10.50 6.03
N SER A 63 17.14 11.03 6.85
CA SER A 63 18.52 11.34 6.41
C SER A 63 19.38 10.11 6.15
N SER A 64 19.03 8.95 6.73
CA SER A 64 19.73 7.68 6.54
C SER A 64 19.23 6.85 5.35
N ASN A 65 18.16 7.32 4.69
CA ASN A 65 17.52 6.67 3.55
C ASN A 65 17.41 7.62 2.33
N SER A 66 18.11 8.75 2.36
CA SER A 66 18.10 9.76 1.31
C SER A 66 19.35 10.61 1.29
N SER A 67 19.61 11.31 0.19
CA SER A 67 20.70 12.29 0.13
C SER A 67 20.45 13.58 0.93
N LEU A 68 19.32 13.68 1.63
CA LEU A 68 19.03 14.79 2.52
C LEU A 68 19.77 14.64 3.85
N ASN A 69 20.09 15.78 4.44
CA ASN A 69 20.56 15.90 5.80
C ASN A 69 19.59 16.82 6.55
N LEU A 70 18.69 16.20 7.31
CA LEU A 70 17.74 16.90 8.16
C LEU A 70 18.36 17.13 9.53
N SER A 71 18.37 18.39 9.96
CA SER A 71 18.93 18.80 11.25
C SER A 71 17.87 19.55 12.06
N ILE A 72 17.65 19.13 13.30
CA ILE A 72 16.71 19.78 14.21
C ILE A 72 17.48 20.35 15.40
N ARG A 73 17.29 21.64 15.65
CA ARG A 73 17.91 22.35 16.77
C ARG A 73 16.86 23.09 17.59
N SER A 74 17.09 23.22 18.88
CA SER A 74 16.17 23.95 19.75
C SER A 74 16.27 25.46 19.53
N THR A 75 15.12 26.13 19.63
CA THR A 75 15.03 27.58 19.63
C THR A 75 14.06 28.07 20.70
N SER A 76 14.21 29.32 21.12
CA SER A 76 13.19 30.03 21.92
C SER A 76 12.33 30.96 21.09
N ASN A 77 12.65 31.14 19.81
CA ASN A 77 11.94 32.05 18.91
C ASN A 77 10.64 31.40 18.41
N GLY A 78 9.59 32.20 18.24
CA GLY A 78 8.37 31.74 17.54
C GLY A 78 8.64 31.51 16.04
N PRO A 79 7.68 30.92 15.32
CA PRO A 79 7.82 30.64 13.89
C PRO A 79 8.10 31.92 13.09
N SER A 80 8.85 31.79 11.99
CA SER A 80 9.32 32.90 11.18
C SER A 80 9.33 32.54 9.71
N SER A 81 8.85 33.43 8.85
CA SER A 81 8.89 33.22 7.40
C SER A 81 10.30 32.91 6.89
N TYR A 82 10.36 32.06 5.87
CA TYR A 82 11.56 31.51 5.23
C TYR A 82 12.45 30.70 6.16
N ARG A 83 11.87 30.10 7.21
CA ARG A 83 12.55 29.21 8.14
C ARG A 83 11.65 28.01 8.40
N ASN A 84 12.23 26.82 8.40
CA ASN A 84 11.44 25.64 8.76
C ASN A 84 11.29 25.58 10.27
N ASP A 85 10.05 25.58 10.75
CA ASP A 85 9.75 25.60 12.17
C ASP A 85 9.04 24.33 12.63
N ILE A 86 9.34 23.91 13.86
CA ILE A 86 8.56 22.89 14.57
C ILE A 86 8.06 23.52 15.85
N TYR A 87 6.75 23.49 16.08
CA TYR A 87 6.14 24.04 17.29
C TYR A 87 4.82 23.36 17.61
N CYS A 88 4.32 23.58 18.83
CA CYS A 88 3.01 23.07 19.24
C CYS A 88 1.96 24.17 19.25
N SER A 89 0.73 23.84 18.85
CA SER A 89 -0.41 24.75 18.83
C SER A 89 -1.70 24.05 19.26
N SER A 90 -2.60 24.80 19.87
CA SER A 90 -3.98 24.36 20.16
C SER A 90 -5.00 24.98 19.19
N ASP A 91 -4.53 25.75 18.21
CA ASP A 91 -5.38 26.46 17.28
C ASP A 91 -5.95 25.49 16.23
N LEU A 92 -7.26 25.27 16.32
CA LEU A 92 -8.00 24.37 15.45
C LEU A 92 -8.11 24.88 14.01
N SER A 93 -7.79 26.16 13.74
CA SER A 93 -7.75 26.65 12.36
C SER A 93 -6.66 25.99 11.51
N TYR A 94 -5.60 25.47 12.14
CA TYR A 94 -4.57 24.67 11.47
C TYR A 94 -4.92 23.18 11.42
N MET A 95 -5.77 22.70 12.33
CA MET A 95 -5.94 21.27 12.61
C MET A 95 -7.29 20.73 12.15
N GLU A 96 -8.24 21.59 11.76
CA GLU A 96 -9.65 21.33 11.43
C GLU A 96 -10.52 20.68 12.53
N SER A 97 -9.95 19.79 13.35
CA SER A 97 -10.60 19.06 14.42
C SER A 97 -9.64 18.79 15.59
N SER A 98 -10.20 18.39 16.74
CA SER A 98 -9.41 17.95 17.90
C SER A 98 -8.77 16.58 17.74
N ALA A 99 -9.18 15.82 16.71
CA ALA A 99 -8.68 14.47 16.47
C ALA A 99 -7.34 14.48 15.70
N VAL A 100 -6.86 15.65 15.30
CA VAL A 100 -5.66 15.78 14.49
C VAL A 100 -4.43 15.93 15.37
N VAL A 101 -3.40 15.13 15.07
CA VAL A 101 -2.19 15.00 15.91
C VAL A 101 -1.05 15.89 15.45
N GLY A 102 -0.96 16.18 14.15
CA GLY A 102 0.07 17.01 13.53
C GLY A 102 -0.37 17.51 12.16
N VAL A 103 0.26 18.60 11.71
CA VAL A 103 0.11 19.15 10.37
C VAL A 103 1.44 19.70 9.89
N THR A 104 1.75 19.49 8.62
CA THR A 104 2.87 20.11 7.93
C THR A 104 2.37 21.05 6.84
N ARG A 105 2.69 22.34 6.98
CA ARG A 105 2.45 23.35 5.95
C ARG A 105 3.65 23.39 5.03
N VAL A 106 3.42 23.38 3.72
CA VAL A 106 4.48 23.38 2.70
C VAL A 106 4.31 24.58 1.78
N ILE A 107 5.31 25.46 1.78
CA ILE A 107 5.39 26.59 0.85
C ILE A 107 6.34 26.21 -0.28
N TYR A 108 5.88 26.35 -1.52
CA TYR A 108 6.63 25.91 -2.68
C TYR A 108 6.44 26.82 -3.91
N ASN A 109 7.37 26.72 -4.84
CA ASN A 109 7.27 27.36 -6.15
C ASN A 109 6.40 26.50 -7.08
N LYS A 110 5.27 27.05 -7.53
CA LYS A 110 4.30 26.34 -8.38
C LYS A 110 4.85 25.89 -9.73
N ASP A 111 5.77 26.65 -10.31
CA ASP A 111 6.25 26.41 -11.67
C ASP A 111 7.13 25.16 -11.75
N ASN A 112 7.93 24.91 -10.71
CA ASN A 112 8.93 23.85 -10.68
C ASN A 112 8.78 22.85 -9.53
N GLY A 113 7.85 23.06 -8.58
CA GLY A 113 7.65 22.18 -7.42
C GLY A 113 8.72 22.32 -6.33
N GLN A 114 9.59 23.32 -6.40
CA GLN A 114 10.65 23.50 -5.41
C GLN A 114 10.06 23.91 -4.06
N ILE A 115 10.30 23.11 -3.03
CA ILE A 115 9.96 23.44 -1.65
C ILE A 115 10.86 24.61 -1.19
N ILE A 116 10.25 25.61 -0.57
CA ILE A 116 10.88 26.85 -0.09
C ILE A 116 10.96 26.83 1.44
N GLU A 117 9.88 26.41 2.10
CA GLU A 117 9.70 26.45 3.56
C GLU A 117 8.68 25.41 3.98
N THR A 118 8.89 24.82 5.16
CA THR A 118 7.94 23.88 5.76
C THR A 118 7.81 24.10 7.26
N ASP A 119 6.58 24.20 7.76
CA ASP A 119 6.28 24.32 9.18
C ASP A 119 5.55 23.08 9.68
N ILE A 120 6.07 22.44 10.72
CA ILE A 120 5.45 21.31 11.40
C ILE A 120 4.79 21.80 12.69
N ILE A 121 3.49 21.57 12.79
CA ILE A 121 2.67 22.00 13.90
C ILE A 121 2.16 20.75 14.62
N LEU A 122 2.58 20.55 15.87
CA LEU A 122 2.09 19.47 16.71
C LEU A 122 0.87 19.92 17.51
N SER A 123 -0.14 19.05 17.62
CA SER A 123 -1.38 19.37 18.32
C SER A 123 -1.23 19.31 19.84
N ASN A 124 -1.52 20.41 20.53
CA ASN A 124 -1.66 20.45 21.97
C ASN A 124 -3.00 19.89 22.48
N ASN A 125 -3.86 19.41 21.59
CA ASN A 125 -5.14 18.79 21.98
C ASN A 125 -4.98 17.31 22.34
N ILE A 126 -3.77 16.76 22.15
CA ILE A 126 -3.45 15.34 22.35
C ILE A 126 -2.28 15.21 23.33
N THR A 127 -2.36 14.21 24.19
CA THR A 127 -1.26 13.85 25.09
C THR A 127 -0.33 12.89 24.37
N PHE A 128 0.86 13.35 24.01
CA PHE A 128 1.88 12.50 23.41
C PHE A 128 2.55 11.58 24.45
N SER A 129 2.89 10.38 24.01
CA SER A 129 3.76 9.44 24.71
C SER A 129 5.21 9.61 24.25
N LEU A 130 6.16 9.21 25.10
CA LEU A 130 7.58 9.07 24.75
C LEU A 130 8.02 7.62 24.60
N GLN A 131 7.09 6.70 24.84
CA GLN A 131 7.35 5.27 24.72
C GLN A 131 6.99 4.85 23.30
N ALA A 132 7.98 4.35 22.55
CA ALA A 132 7.79 3.86 21.18
C ALA A 132 6.75 2.74 21.05
N SER A 133 6.48 2.02 22.15
CA SER A 133 5.45 0.98 22.26
C SER A 133 4.02 1.52 22.36
N LYS A 134 3.81 2.83 22.20
CA LYS A 134 2.49 3.47 22.23
C LYS A 134 2.19 4.11 20.90
N THR A 135 0.94 3.99 20.46
CA THR A 135 0.52 4.59 19.19
C THR A 135 0.66 6.11 19.18
N ASN A 136 0.32 6.77 20.30
CA ASN A 136 0.50 8.22 20.49
C ASN A 136 1.96 8.64 20.80
N TYR A 137 2.95 7.80 20.49
CA TYR A 137 4.36 8.16 20.59
C TYR A 137 4.67 9.36 19.69
N VAL A 138 5.30 10.40 20.24
CA VAL A 138 5.61 11.62 19.50
C VAL A 138 6.51 11.37 18.28
N GLY A 139 7.37 10.35 18.33
CA GLY A 139 8.20 9.96 17.19
C GLY A 139 7.39 9.42 16.00
N ASN A 140 6.24 8.79 16.23
CA ASN A 140 5.36 8.34 15.13
C ASN A 140 4.86 9.55 14.35
N VAL A 141 4.40 10.58 15.06
CA VAL A 141 3.89 11.82 14.45
C VAL A 141 5.02 12.62 13.82
N LEU A 142 6.13 12.85 14.52
CA LEU A 142 7.24 13.63 13.99
C LEU A 142 7.87 13.02 12.74
N THR A 143 8.03 11.70 12.68
CA THR A 143 8.59 11.03 11.50
C THR A 143 7.65 11.17 10.30
N HIS A 144 6.35 11.05 10.52
CA HIS A 144 5.31 11.27 9.52
C HIS A 144 5.29 12.71 9.00
N GLU A 145 5.22 13.70 9.89
CA GLU A 145 5.21 15.11 9.51
C GLU A 145 6.50 15.53 8.77
N LEU A 146 7.66 14.99 9.20
CA LEU A 146 8.91 15.19 8.47
C LEU A 146 8.83 14.63 7.05
N GLY A 147 8.08 13.55 6.81
CA GLY A 147 7.84 13.02 5.48
C GLY A 147 7.12 14.01 4.56
N HIS A 148 6.05 14.65 5.05
CA HIS A 148 5.42 15.77 4.33
C HIS A 148 6.41 16.90 4.07
N SER A 149 7.24 17.23 5.05
CA SER A 149 8.21 18.31 4.94
C SER A 149 9.30 18.04 3.88
N VAL A 150 9.53 16.77 3.53
CA VAL A 150 10.45 16.39 2.44
C VAL A 150 9.74 16.08 1.13
N GLY A 151 8.42 16.26 1.05
CA GLY A 151 7.67 16.23 -0.20
C GLY A 151 6.85 14.96 -0.43
N PHE A 152 6.44 14.26 0.62
CA PHE A 152 5.52 13.13 0.52
C PHE A 152 4.07 13.56 0.78
N ASP A 153 3.15 12.91 0.08
CA ASP A 153 1.75 12.79 0.46
C ASP A 153 1.56 11.55 1.34
N HIS A 154 0.34 11.38 1.84
CA HIS A 154 -0.03 10.13 2.48
C HIS A 154 0.07 8.94 1.53
N SER A 155 0.40 7.77 2.08
CA SER A 155 0.45 6.48 1.39
C SER A 155 -0.64 5.56 1.92
N GLU A 156 -1.24 4.74 1.06
CA GLU A 156 -2.13 3.64 1.47
C GLU A 156 -1.38 2.32 1.65
N ALA A 157 -0.04 2.37 1.54
CA ALA A 157 0.82 1.22 1.81
C ALA A 157 0.61 0.77 3.26
N PHE A 158 0.35 -0.52 3.41
CA PHE A 158 0.22 -1.13 4.73
C PHE A 158 1.47 -0.82 5.56
N ARG A 159 1.26 -0.20 6.71
CA ARG A 159 2.29 0.22 7.67
C ARG A 159 3.32 1.24 7.15
N SER A 160 3.00 2.03 6.12
CA SER A 160 3.84 3.17 5.76
C SER A 160 3.89 4.21 6.88
N THR A 161 5.05 4.83 7.11
CA THR A 161 5.18 6.02 7.95
C THR A 161 4.24 7.12 7.46
N MET A 162 4.04 7.24 6.15
CA MET A 162 3.11 8.18 5.51
C MET A 162 1.66 7.71 5.52
N PHE A 163 1.29 6.63 6.20
CA PHE A 163 -0.13 6.30 6.37
C PHE A 163 -0.83 7.40 7.19
N TYR A 164 -1.96 7.89 6.69
CA TYR A 164 -2.65 9.08 7.23
C TYR A 164 -3.24 8.89 8.65
N SER A 165 -3.46 7.65 9.08
CA SER A 165 -3.96 7.35 10.42
C SER A 165 -2.83 6.91 11.33
N LEU A 166 -2.83 7.42 12.57
CA LEU A 166 -1.81 7.06 13.54
C LEU A 166 -1.86 5.57 13.92
N PHE A 167 -0.73 4.86 13.83
CA PHE A 167 -0.60 3.46 14.26
C PHE A 167 0.76 3.17 14.93
N LEU A 168 0.89 2.02 15.59
CA LEU A 168 2.12 1.60 16.26
C LEU A 168 3.25 1.28 15.27
N GLY A 169 4.41 1.92 15.43
CA GLY A 169 5.61 1.65 14.63
C GLY A 169 5.93 2.68 13.54
N GLN A 170 5.04 3.67 13.30
CA GLN A 170 5.21 4.69 12.26
C GLN A 170 6.49 5.53 12.33
N HIS A 171 7.15 5.57 13.49
CA HIS A 171 8.44 6.26 13.67
C HIS A 171 9.60 5.60 12.92
N THR A 172 9.41 4.41 12.34
CA THR A 172 10.42 3.73 11.52
C THR A 172 9.95 3.68 10.08
N LEU A 173 10.78 4.12 9.13
CA LEU A 173 10.42 4.10 7.71
C LEU A 173 10.19 2.67 7.22
N SER A 174 9.03 2.46 6.60
CA SER A 174 8.72 1.23 5.87
C SER A 174 9.57 1.12 4.60
N PHE A 175 9.57 -0.03 3.94
CA PHE A 175 10.25 -0.17 2.65
C PHE A 175 9.65 0.75 1.58
N ASP A 176 8.35 1.00 1.60
CA ASP A 176 7.67 1.96 0.72
C ASP A 176 8.24 3.37 0.88
N ASP A 177 8.36 3.83 2.13
CA ASP A 177 8.88 5.17 2.44
C ASP A 177 10.35 5.30 2.01
N LYS A 178 11.16 4.25 2.21
CA LYS A 178 12.58 4.21 1.80
C LYS A 178 12.75 4.23 0.28
N ALA A 179 11.95 3.45 -0.44
CA ALA A 179 11.94 3.44 -1.90
C ALA A 179 11.53 4.82 -2.45
N GLY A 180 10.55 5.44 -1.81
CA GLY A 180 10.15 6.82 -2.03
C GLY A 180 11.25 7.85 -1.79
N ALA A 181 11.95 7.73 -0.66
CA ALA A 181 12.97 8.69 -0.26
C ALA A 181 14.13 8.66 -1.26
N TYR A 182 14.51 7.45 -1.70
CA TYR A 182 15.44 7.26 -2.80
C TYR A 182 14.92 7.83 -4.13
N SER A 183 13.62 7.69 -4.42
CA SER A 183 13.01 8.17 -5.66
C SER A 183 13.11 9.70 -5.81
N ILE A 184 12.91 10.44 -4.71
CA ILE A 184 12.97 11.91 -4.69
C ILE A 184 14.41 12.40 -4.50
N TYR A 185 15.15 11.78 -3.57
CA TYR A 185 16.48 12.20 -3.15
C TYR A 185 17.46 11.02 -3.19
N PRO A 186 17.88 10.55 -4.38
CA PRO A 186 18.70 9.37 -4.52
C PRO A 186 20.01 9.44 -3.73
N GLU A 187 20.33 8.37 -3.01
CA GLU A 187 21.60 8.20 -2.31
C GLU A 187 22.22 6.83 -2.58
N GLY A 188 23.53 6.70 -2.42
CA GLY A 188 24.22 5.43 -2.59
C GLY A 188 24.22 4.91 -4.03
N GLY A 189 24.16 3.59 -4.18
CA GLY A 189 24.26 2.89 -5.46
C GLY A 189 23.02 2.99 -6.34
N ALA A 190 23.17 2.60 -7.61
CA ALA A 190 22.05 2.53 -8.54
C ALA A 190 21.06 1.43 -8.12
N ARG A 191 19.80 1.79 -7.88
CA ARG A 191 18.69 0.89 -7.55
C ARG A 191 17.82 0.56 -8.77
N GLY A 192 16.95 -0.42 -8.61
CA GLY A 192 16.00 -0.90 -9.61
C GLY A 192 14.83 0.05 -9.82
N ILE A 193 14.26 0.00 -11.03
CA ILE A 193 13.11 0.79 -11.46
C ILE A 193 12.14 -0.10 -12.24
N ILE A 194 10.86 -0.06 -11.88
CA ILE A 194 9.76 -0.62 -12.66
C ILE A 194 8.93 0.52 -13.23
N ILE A 195 8.70 0.55 -14.55
CA ILE A 195 7.83 1.50 -15.23
C ILE A 195 6.73 0.77 -15.99
N GLY A 196 5.61 1.44 -16.22
CA GLY A 196 4.53 0.90 -17.03
C GLY A 196 3.31 1.80 -17.04
N LYS A 197 2.17 1.24 -17.45
CA LYS A 197 0.88 1.94 -17.47
C LYS A 197 -0.23 1.03 -16.96
N VAL A 198 -1.08 1.53 -16.06
CA VAL A 198 -2.33 0.85 -15.71
C VAL A 198 -3.39 1.20 -16.75
N ILE A 199 -4.03 0.19 -17.32
CA ILE A 199 -5.09 0.33 -18.32
C ILE A 199 -6.39 -0.36 -17.88
N GLY A 200 -7.50 0.10 -18.48
CA GLY A 200 -8.76 -0.62 -18.55
C GLY A 200 -9.41 -0.40 -19.91
N GLY A 201 -10.71 -0.63 -20.02
CA GLY A 201 -11.49 -0.41 -21.24
C GLY A 201 -11.57 -1.66 -22.11
N THR A 202 -11.52 -1.49 -23.43
CA THR A 202 -11.61 -2.61 -24.38
C THR A 202 -10.30 -2.77 -25.14
N VAL A 203 -10.11 -3.92 -25.79
CA VAL A 203 -8.92 -4.18 -26.64
C VAL A 203 -8.77 -3.11 -27.74
N ASP A 204 -9.89 -2.64 -28.30
CA ASP A 204 -9.90 -1.63 -29.37
C ASP A 204 -9.70 -0.20 -28.83
N GLU A 205 -10.07 0.05 -27.57
CA GLU A 205 -10.00 1.35 -26.90
C GLU A 205 -9.45 1.20 -25.48
N PRO A 206 -8.14 0.93 -25.31
CA PRO A 206 -7.52 0.86 -23.99
C PRO A 206 -7.38 2.27 -23.39
N ILE A 207 -7.83 2.44 -22.16
CA ILE A 207 -7.85 3.71 -21.44
C ILE A 207 -6.87 3.63 -20.26
N GLY A 208 -6.02 4.65 -20.12
CA GLY A 208 -5.15 4.77 -18.94
C GLY A 208 -5.98 5.08 -17.70
N ILE A 209 -5.74 4.36 -16.61
CA ILE A 209 -6.46 4.57 -15.35
C ILE A 209 -5.73 5.61 -14.53
N PHE A 210 -6.33 6.78 -14.35
CA PHE A 210 -5.81 7.82 -13.47
C PHE A 210 -6.12 7.51 -12.01
N GLY A 211 -5.11 7.57 -11.14
CA GLY A 211 -5.30 7.38 -9.70
C GLY A 211 -5.34 5.92 -9.24
N ALA A 212 -4.98 4.96 -10.10
CA ALA A 212 -4.72 3.59 -9.66
C ALA A 212 -3.46 3.53 -8.79
N TYR A 213 -3.55 2.77 -7.70
CA TYR A 213 -2.48 2.55 -6.75
C TYR A 213 -1.73 1.25 -7.10
N VAL A 214 -0.44 1.37 -7.44
CA VAL A 214 0.40 0.27 -7.90
C VAL A 214 1.43 -0.03 -6.84
N GLN A 215 1.53 -1.29 -6.44
CA GLN A 215 2.32 -1.76 -5.31
C GLN A 215 3.27 -2.88 -5.78
N ALA A 216 4.54 -2.82 -5.39
CA ALA A 216 5.56 -3.82 -5.72
C ALA A 216 5.91 -4.67 -4.50
N TYR A 217 5.56 -5.96 -4.54
CA TYR A 217 5.85 -6.92 -3.48
C TYR A 217 7.07 -7.75 -3.83
N SER A 218 8.01 -7.91 -2.91
CA SER A 218 9.20 -8.76 -3.08
C SER A 218 8.82 -10.23 -3.20
N THR A 219 9.41 -10.96 -4.15
CA THR A 219 9.29 -12.44 -4.16
C THR A 219 10.11 -13.07 -3.03
N GLN A 220 11.21 -12.43 -2.63
CA GLN A 220 12.03 -12.93 -1.54
C GLN A 220 11.36 -12.76 -0.20
N THR A 221 10.79 -11.59 0.13
CA THR A 221 10.25 -11.36 1.48
C THR A 221 8.73 -11.48 1.56
N GLY A 222 8.01 -11.31 0.44
CA GLY A 222 6.55 -11.17 0.45
C GLY A 222 6.07 -9.80 0.94
N GLU A 223 6.99 -8.88 1.27
CA GLU A 223 6.69 -7.54 1.77
C GLU A 223 6.48 -6.52 0.65
N LEU A 224 5.74 -5.46 0.97
CA LEU A 224 5.58 -4.30 0.09
C LEU A 224 6.86 -3.47 0.10
N MET A 225 7.53 -3.40 -1.06
CA MET A 225 8.84 -2.75 -1.20
C MET A 225 8.77 -1.34 -1.79
N GLY A 226 7.63 -0.96 -2.37
CA GLY A 226 7.43 0.35 -2.97
C GLY A 226 6.08 0.44 -3.67
N SER A 227 5.49 1.63 -3.67
CA SER A 227 4.20 1.91 -4.28
C SER A 227 4.22 3.19 -5.11
N VAL A 228 3.15 3.48 -5.85
CA VAL A 228 2.97 4.74 -6.59
C VAL A 228 1.51 4.90 -7.02
N VAL A 229 1.06 6.14 -7.20
CA VAL A 229 -0.22 6.45 -7.85
C VAL A 229 0.01 6.85 -9.30
N THR A 230 -0.74 6.25 -10.20
CA THR A 230 -0.68 6.50 -11.65
C THR A 230 -1.07 7.93 -12.03
N ARG A 231 -0.43 8.46 -13.07
CA ARG A 231 -0.74 9.76 -13.68
C ARG A 231 -2.02 9.72 -14.51
N ASP A 232 -2.45 10.86 -15.03
CA ASP A 232 -3.69 11.04 -15.80
C ASP A 232 -3.74 10.19 -17.09
N ASP A 233 -2.58 9.81 -17.62
CA ASP A 233 -2.46 8.87 -18.73
C ASP A 233 -2.30 7.41 -18.28
N GLY A 234 -2.41 7.11 -16.99
CA GLY A 234 -2.23 5.79 -16.38
C GLY A 234 -0.77 5.38 -16.15
N THR A 235 0.21 6.20 -16.51
CA THR A 235 1.63 5.84 -16.35
C THR A 235 2.05 5.81 -14.89
N PHE A 236 2.97 4.91 -14.55
CA PHE A 236 3.57 4.80 -13.23
C PHE A 236 5.05 4.47 -13.31
N GLN A 237 5.75 4.73 -12.21
CA GLN A 237 7.15 4.39 -12.04
C GLN A 237 7.45 4.16 -10.57
N ILE A 238 7.91 2.96 -10.24
CA ILE A 238 8.42 2.58 -8.92
C ILE A 238 9.95 2.55 -9.01
N ARG A 239 10.65 3.23 -8.11
CA ARG A 239 12.10 3.38 -8.03
C ARG A 239 12.56 2.94 -6.64
N GLY A 240 13.87 2.73 -6.49
CA GLY A 240 14.46 2.47 -5.18
C GLY A 240 14.42 0.99 -4.77
N LEU A 241 14.08 0.11 -5.70
CA LEU A 241 13.97 -1.32 -5.50
C LEU A 241 15.35 -2.00 -5.53
N ALA A 242 15.48 -3.14 -4.85
CA ALA A 242 16.69 -3.96 -4.94
C ALA A 242 16.79 -4.58 -6.36
N LYS A 243 18.00 -4.79 -6.86
CA LYS A 243 18.23 -5.31 -8.23
C LYS A 243 18.38 -6.82 -8.27
N ASP A 244 18.74 -7.40 -7.14
CA ASP A 244 18.90 -8.82 -6.87
C ASP A 244 17.59 -9.46 -6.37
N ASP A 245 16.46 -8.82 -6.67
CA ASP A 245 15.13 -9.27 -6.26
C ASP A 245 14.17 -9.27 -7.45
N GLN A 246 13.09 -10.04 -7.31
CA GLN A 246 11.97 -10.02 -8.23
C GLN A 246 10.75 -9.44 -7.54
N TYR A 247 9.82 -8.91 -8.34
CA TYR A 247 8.66 -8.21 -7.81
C TYR A 247 7.35 -8.65 -8.45
N PHE A 248 6.30 -8.75 -7.64
CA PHE A 248 4.91 -8.81 -8.10
C PHE A 248 4.27 -7.44 -8.03
N LEU A 249 3.55 -7.03 -9.07
CA LEU A 249 2.74 -5.82 -9.02
C LEU A 249 1.32 -6.14 -8.58
N TYR A 250 0.81 -5.40 -7.60
CA TYR A 250 -0.58 -5.43 -7.17
C TYR A 250 -1.21 -4.06 -7.44
N VAL A 251 -2.35 -4.04 -8.14
CA VAL A 251 -3.05 -2.80 -8.53
C VAL A 251 -4.37 -2.74 -7.80
N THR A 252 -4.59 -1.68 -7.03
CA THR A 252 -5.83 -1.42 -6.27
C THR A 252 -6.40 -0.04 -6.60
N PRO A 253 -7.72 0.17 -6.37
CA PRO A 253 -8.24 1.52 -6.27
C PRO A 253 -7.56 2.27 -5.12
N LEU A 254 -7.54 3.59 -5.23
CA LEU A 254 -7.13 4.48 -4.15
C LEU A 254 -8.39 4.91 -3.39
N ASP A 255 -8.43 4.66 -2.08
CA ASP A 255 -9.64 4.82 -1.27
C ASP A 255 -9.78 6.22 -0.63
N LYS A 256 -8.66 6.85 -0.29
CA LYS A 256 -8.56 8.11 0.47
C LYS A 256 -8.02 9.24 -0.38
N LEU A 257 -8.76 9.61 -1.42
CA LEU A 257 -8.43 10.74 -2.28
C LEU A 257 -8.36 12.08 -1.55
N ASP A 258 -9.06 12.19 -0.42
CA ASP A 258 -9.00 13.35 0.44
C ASP A 258 -7.64 13.47 1.12
N THR A 259 -6.96 12.38 1.47
CA THR A 259 -5.70 12.46 2.23
C THR A 259 -4.46 12.77 1.38
N ILE A 260 -4.60 12.96 0.07
CA ILE A 260 -3.47 13.18 -0.85
C ILE A 260 -3.64 14.47 -1.67
N SER A 261 -2.64 14.82 -2.49
CA SER A 261 -2.67 16.04 -3.30
C SER A 261 -3.96 16.18 -4.13
N LYS A 262 -4.52 17.40 -4.12
CA LYS A 262 -5.70 17.79 -4.91
C LYS A 262 -5.63 17.38 -6.39
N TYR A 263 -4.42 17.26 -6.94
CA TYR A 263 -4.15 16.71 -8.27
C TYR A 263 -4.96 15.44 -8.57
N PHE A 264 -5.07 14.53 -7.60
CA PHE A 264 -5.73 13.22 -7.72
C PHE A 264 -7.23 13.22 -7.38
N SER A 265 -7.79 14.32 -6.88
CA SER A 265 -9.18 14.37 -6.38
C SER A 265 -10.27 14.08 -7.42
N SER A 266 -9.94 14.12 -8.71
CA SER A 266 -10.84 13.74 -9.81
C SER A 266 -10.76 12.26 -10.18
N ALA A 267 -9.84 11.48 -9.61
CA ALA A 267 -9.70 10.04 -9.87
C ALA A 267 -11.03 9.29 -9.65
N ARG A 268 -11.17 8.17 -10.35
CA ARG A 268 -12.37 7.35 -10.38
C ARG A 268 -11.99 5.88 -10.26
N THR A 269 -12.87 5.11 -9.66
CA THR A 269 -12.67 3.67 -9.44
C THR A 269 -13.76 2.84 -10.12
N GLU A 270 -14.88 3.47 -10.47
CA GLU A 270 -16.16 2.87 -10.89
C GLU A 270 -16.17 2.33 -12.33
N PHE A 271 -15.24 1.44 -12.67
CA PHE A 271 -15.03 0.96 -14.05
C PHE A 271 -15.57 -0.44 -14.33
N CYS A 272 -16.33 -1.03 -13.39
CA CYS A 272 -16.72 -2.45 -13.43
C CYS A 272 -18.24 -2.72 -13.56
N GLY A 273 -19.07 -1.72 -13.87
CA GLY A 273 -20.52 -1.93 -14.04
C GLY A 273 -21.17 -1.11 -15.17
N VAL A 274 -22.29 -1.62 -15.70
CA VAL A 274 -23.13 -0.91 -16.70
C VAL A 274 -23.93 0.23 -16.04
N ASN A 275 -24.14 1.34 -16.77
CA ASN A 275 -24.99 2.49 -16.43
C ASN A 275 -24.44 3.54 -15.43
N PHE A 276 -23.13 3.78 -15.38
CA PHE A 276 -22.53 4.84 -14.53
C PHE A 276 -22.82 4.69 -13.01
N ALA A 277 -23.38 3.56 -12.60
CA ALA A 277 -23.41 3.09 -11.22
C ALA A 277 -22.26 2.09 -10.97
N GLY A 278 -21.17 2.24 -11.72
CA GLY A 278 -20.11 1.24 -11.85
C GLY A 278 -19.54 0.83 -10.51
N ASN A 279 -19.41 -0.46 -10.27
CA ASN A 279 -18.68 -0.94 -9.10
C ASN A 279 -17.21 -0.54 -9.23
N PRO A 280 -16.51 -0.26 -8.12
CA PRO A 280 -15.06 -0.09 -8.16
C PRO A 280 -14.38 -1.34 -8.73
N TYR A 281 -13.25 -1.18 -9.42
CA TYR A 281 -12.33 -2.30 -9.59
C TYR A 281 -11.76 -2.68 -8.22
N ARG A 282 -11.51 -3.97 -7.98
CA ARG A 282 -11.26 -4.47 -6.61
C ARG A 282 -9.82 -4.33 -6.18
N GLY A 283 -8.91 -4.90 -6.97
CA GLY A 283 -7.58 -5.23 -6.51
C GLY A 283 -7.12 -6.53 -7.16
N SER A 284 -5.98 -6.51 -7.84
CA SER A 284 -5.48 -7.69 -8.54
C SER A 284 -3.99 -7.65 -8.77
N PHE A 285 -3.35 -8.81 -8.66
CA PHE A 285 -1.97 -8.96 -9.11
C PHE A 285 -1.87 -8.92 -10.63
N PHE A 286 -0.80 -8.31 -11.13
CA PHE A 286 -0.45 -8.37 -12.52
C PHE A 286 -0.23 -9.83 -12.92
N THR A 287 -0.99 -10.24 -13.93
CA THR A 287 -0.91 -11.55 -14.57
C THR A 287 -0.92 -11.29 -16.07
N THR A 288 -0.14 -12.01 -16.86
CA THR A 288 -0.13 -11.83 -18.31
C THR A 288 -1.44 -12.33 -18.92
N CYS A 289 -1.73 -11.97 -20.18
CA CYS A 289 -2.99 -12.39 -20.83
C CYS A 289 -3.11 -13.91 -21.06
N ASP A 290 -1.99 -14.60 -21.14
CA ASP A 290 -1.88 -16.03 -21.45
C ASP A 290 -1.71 -16.90 -20.20
N THR A 291 -1.46 -16.31 -19.03
CA THR A 291 -1.39 -17.09 -17.79
C THR A 291 -2.79 -17.36 -17.23
N THR A 292 -2.87 -18.49 -16.53
CA THR A 292 -4.03 -18.80 -15.69
C THR A 292 -4.18 -17.74 -14.60
N SER A 293 -5.41 -17.29 -14.38
CA SER A 293 -5.77 -16.48 -13.20
C SER A 293 -5.22 -17.14 -11.94
N GLY A 294 -4.72 -16.33 -11.00
CA GLY A 294 -4.15 -16.84 -9.75
C GLY A 294 -2.63 -16.93 -9.68
N TYR A 295 -1.92 -16.70 -10.78
CA TYR A 295 -0.45 -16.84 -10.83
C TYR A 295 0.20 -15.51 -11.25
N PRO A 296 0.54 -14.64 -10.28
CA PRO A 296 1.22 -13.37 -10.54
C PRO A 296 2.46 -13.51 -11.43
N GLN A 297 2.67 -12.54 -12.32
CA GLN A 297 3.88 -12.42 -13.14
C GLN A 297 4.98 -11.75 -12.30
N GLY A 298 6.09 -12.44 -12.08
CA GLY A 298 7.29 -11.86 -11.48
C GLY A 298 8.05 -10.96 -12.45
N ILE A 299 8.65 -9.90 -11.92
CA ILE A 299 9.43 -8.90 -12.64
C ILE A 299 10.85 -8.90 -12.11
N ASN A 300 11.82 -9.29 -12.93
CA ASN A 300 13.23 -9.34 -12.56
C ASN A 300 13.94 -8.02 -12.89
N LEU A 301 14.61 -7.41 -11.90
CA LEU A 301 15.31 -6.13 -12.01
C LEU A 301 16.82 -6.21 -12.30
N GLU A 302 17.35 -7.33 -12.78
CA GLU A 302 18.79 -7.52 -13.05
C GLU A 302 19.43 -6.39 -13.89
N ASN A 303 18.71 -5.86 -14.89
CA ASN A 303 19.19 -4.77 -15.74
C ASN A 303 18.95 -3.36 -15.17
N GLY A 304 18.35 -3.26 -13.98
CA GLY A 304 18.13 -2.02 -13.24
C GLY A 304 16.92 -1.18 -13.64
N ILE A 305 16.41 -1.31 -14.87
CA ILE A 305 15.14 -0.68 -15.29
C ILE A 305 14.34 -1.70 -16.11
N VAL A 306 13.08 -1.88 -15.77
CA VAL A 306 12.15 -2.74 -16.51
C VAL A 306 10.87 -1.99 -16.83
N ASP A 307 10.48 -2.06 -18.10
CA ASP A 307 9.16 -1.61 -18.58
C ASP A 307 8.24 -2.83 -18.67
N VAL A 308 7.16 -2.84 -17.88
CA VAL A 308 6.17 -3.92 -17.87
C VAL A 308 5.10 -3.74 -18.94
N GLY A 309 5.14 -2.63 -19.70
CA GLY A 309 4.13 -2.26 -20.67
C GLY A 309 2.82 -1.86 -19.99
N SER A 310 1.70 -2.34 -20.54
CA SER A 310 0.37 -2.11 -19.97
C SER A 310 -0.01 -3.20 -18.97
N ILE A 311 -0.38 -2.85 -17.75
CA ILE A 311 -0.99 -3.78 -16.77
C ILE A 311 -2.47 -3.42 -16.60
N SER A 312 -3.33 -4.41 -16.43
CA SER A 312 -4.76 -4.15 -16.37
C SER A 312 -5.28 -3.98 -14.95
N ALA A 313 -6.22 -3.05 -14.75
CA ALA A 313 -7.11 -3.07 -13.60
C ALA A 313 -8.19 -4.16 -13.79
N TYR A 314 -8.49 -4.94 -12.74
CA TYR A 314 -9.50 -6.02 -12.80
C TYR A 314 -10.64 -5.81 -11.81
N CYS A 315 -11.82 -6.25 -12.23
CA CYS A 315 -13.08 -6.14 -11.48
C CYS A 315 -13.30 -7.24 -10.45
N GLU A 316 -12.44 -8.25 -10.47
CA GLU A 316 -12.48 -9.41 -9.59
C GLU A 316 -11.06 -9.70 -9.11
N LEU A 317 -10.96 -10.44 -8.01
CA LEU A 317 -9.69 -11.04 -7.63
C LEU A 317 -9.26 -11.97 -8.78
N ARG A 318 -7.96 -12.02 -9.06
CA ARG A 318 -7.39 -12.95 -10.03
C ARG A 318 -6.81 -14.13 -9.26
N GLU A 319 -7.67 -15.01 -8.75
CA GLU A 319 -7.28 -16.17 -7.96
C GLU A 319 -7.13 -17.46 -8.78
N ILE A 320 -6.51 -18.48 -8.16
CA ILE A 320 -6.51 -19.83 -8.70
C ILE A 320 -7.93 -20.39 -8.62
N LYS A 321 -8.49 -20.73 -9.78
CA LYS A 321 -9.78 -21.42 -9.87
C LYS A 321 -9.62 -22.86 -9.41
N LEU A 322 -9.99 -23.13 -8.17
CA LEU A 322 -10.04 -24.49 -7.62
C LEU A 322 -11.14 -25.28 -8.32
N GLN A 323 -10.80 -26.44 -8.92
CA GLN A 323 -11.82 -27.33 -9.47
C GLN A 323 -12.71 -27.83 -8.32
N ARG A 324 -13.96 -27.36 -8.34
CA ARG A 324 -15.01 -27.80 -7.44
C ARG A 324 -15.54 -29.11 -7.99
N GLU A 325 -14.87 -30.23 -7.72
CA GLU A 325 -15.57 -31.51 -7.87
C GLU A 325 -16.75 -31.48 -6.89
N ASP A 326 -17.94 -31.86 -7.37
CA ASP A 326 -19.20 -31.92 -6.61
C ASP A 326 -19.10 -32.97 -5.48
N ILE A 327 -18.23 -32.73 -4.49
CA ILE A 327 -18.06 -33.55 -3.30
C ILE A 327 -19.14 -33.11 -2.30
N PRO A 328 -20.08 -33.99 -1.93
CA PRO A 328 -21.06 -33.68 -0.90
C PRO A 328 -20.33 -33.52 0.44
N ALA A 329 -20.27 -32.28 0.95
CA ALA A 329 -19.98 -31.94 2.35
C ALA A 329 -18.85 -32.76 3.03
N VAL A 330 -17.67 -32.81 2.42
CA VAL A 330 -16.44 -33.19 3.12
C VAL A 330 -15.54 -31.97 3.19
N ASN A 331 -15.05 -31.66 4.39
CA ASN A 331 -14.48 -30.38 4.84
C ASN A 331 -13.08 -30.05 4.28
N SER A 332 -12.77 -30.46 3.05
CA SER A 332 -11.50 -30.21 2.39
C SER A 332 -11.75 -29.65 1.00
N ARG A 333 -11.30 -28.42 0.73
CA ARG A 333 -11.03 -28.02 -0.65
C ARG A 333 -9.73 -28.71 -1.04
N SER A 334 -9.83 -29.93 -1.56
CA SER A 334 -8.71 -30.49 -2.29
C SER A 334 -8.50 -29.58 -3.51
N ILE A 335 -7.33 -28.99 -3.65
CA ILE A 335 -6.86 -28.56 -4.96
C ILE A 335 -6.60 -29.90 -5.66
N ALA A 336 -7.68 -30.46 -6.22
CA ALA A 336 -7.76 -31.85 -6.62
C ALA A 336 -6.62 -32.17 -7.57
N SER A 337 -5.62 -32.86 -7.03
CA SER A 337 -4.69 -33.79 -7.67
C SER A 337 -4.62 -33.72 -9.19
N PHE A 338 -4.22 -32.59 -9.75
CA PHE A 338 -3.75 -32.43 -11.12
C PHE A 338 -3.02 -31.09 -11.19
N VAL A 339 -1.83 -31.06 -10.61
CA VAL A 339 -0.71 -30.54 -11.36
C VAL A 339 0.07 -31.77 -11.79
N ASP A 340 -0.43 -32.44 -12.84
CA ASP A 340 0.35 -33.42 -13.57
C ASP A 340 1.49 -32.62 -14.23
N PHE A 341 2.59 -32.45 -13.51
CA PHE A 341 3.87 -32.22 -14.15
C PHE A 341 4.40 -33.59 -14.55
N GLU A 342 3.67 -34.26 -15.46
CA GLU A 342 4.15 -35.48 -16.08
C GLU A 342 5.29 -35.07 -17.02
N LEU A 343 6.49 -35.19 -16.47
CA LEU A 343 7.78 -35.02 -17.10
C LEU A 343 7.99 -36.17 -18.10
N HIS A 344 7.14 -36.30 -19.10
CA HIS A 344 7.29 -37.24 -20.21
C HIS A 344 7.16 -36.51 -21.56
N GLY A 345 8.26 -35.87 -21.94
CA GLY A 345 8.56 -35.59 -23.33
C GLY A 345 9.14 -34.20 -23.55
N TYR A 346 10.47 -34.11 -23.58
CA TYR A 346 11.24 -33.10 -24.34
C TYR A 346 10.51 -31.76 -24.59
N ALA A 347 10.20 -31.03 -23.52
CA ALA A 347 9.85 -29.60 -23.51
C ALA A 347 10.09 -29.09 -22.07
N THR A 348 10.77 -27.96 -21.94
CA THR A 348 11.60 -27.59 -20.79
C THR A 348 10.92 -26.76 -19.68
N ASP A 349 9.65 -26.38 -19.77
CA ASP A 349 9.24 -25.20 -18.99
C ASP A 349 8.04 -25.47 -18.08
N ILE A 350 8.35 -25.95 -16.88
CA ILE A 350 7.53 -25.79 -15.68
C ILE A 350 8.48 -25.47 -14.53
N ASP A 351 8.61 -24.18 -14.24
CA ASP A 351 9.64 -23.66 -13.35
C ASP A 351 9.25 -23.72 -11.87
N PHE A 352 10.09 -24.42 -11.12
CA PHE A 352 10.29 -24.34 -9.68
C PHE A 352 10.14 -22.89 -9.14
N GLY A 353 9.49 -22.67 -7.98
CA GLY A 353 9.38 -21.34 -7.33
C GLY A 353 8.12 -20.52 -7.63
N SER A 354 7.02 -21.22 -7.91
CA SER A 354 5.75 -20.60 -8.29
C SER A 354 5.09 -19.78 -7.17
N THR A 355 4.40 -18.72 -7.57
CA THR A 355 3.53 -17.92 -6.71
C THR A 355 2.07 -18.23 -6.99
N PHE A 356 1.21 -18.00 -6.00
CA PHE A 356 -0.22 -18.12 -6.18
C PHE A 356 -1.03 -17.15 -5.33
N VAL A 357 -2.24 -16.84 -5.80
CA VAL A 357 -3.24 -16.08 -5.05
C VAL A 357 -4.42 -17.01 -4.79
N SER A 358 -4.78 -17.17 -3.52
CA SER A 358 -5.92 -17.97 -3.08
C SER A 358 -6.71 -17.25 -2.00
N TYR A 359 -7.89 -17.76 -1.67
CA TYR A 359 -8.81 -17.12 -0.74
C TYR A 359 -9.70 -18.12 0.00
N PHE A 360 -10.22 -17.67 1.14
CA PHE A 360 -11.27 -18.29 1.92
C PHE A 360 -12.51 -17.38 1.89
N THR A 361 -13.66 -17.98 1.62
CA THR A 361 -14.94 -17.25 1.64
C THR A 361 -15.38 -16.94 3.08
N PRO A 362 -16.24 -15.92 3.29
CA PRO A 362 -16.81 -15.64 4.60
C PRO A 362 -17.46 -16.86 5.28
N ASN A 363 -18.13 -17.70 4.49
CA ASN A 363 -18.76 -18.93 5.00
C ASN A 363 -17.71 -19.90 5.55
N GLU A 364 -16.58 -20.05 4.88
CA GLU A 364 -15.51 -20.97 5.30
C GLU A 364 -14.82 -20.46 6.57
N LEU A 365 -14.58 -19.16 6.65
CA LEU A 365 -14.05 -18.50 7.85
C LEU A 365 -15.01 -18.53 9.04
N SER A 366 -16.31 -18.69 8.80
CA SER A 366 -17.31 -18.86 9.86
C SER A 366 -17.37 -20.29 10.42
N LEU A 367 -16.95 -21.29 9.64
CA LEU A 367 -16.97 -22.70 10.00
C LEU A 367 -15.68 -23.17 10.71
N SER A 368 -14.61 -22.38 10.64
CA SER A 368 -13.29 -22.73 11.16
C SER A 368 -13.18 -22.69 12.69
N GLY A 369 -14.23 -22.26 13.40
CA GLY A 369 -14.31 -22.30 14.87
C GLY A 369 -14.76 -23.64 15.47
N GLU A 370 -15.22 -24.58 14.64
CA GLU A 370 -15.60 -25.93 15.07
C GLU A 370 -14.57 -26.96 14.56
N ALA A 371 -13.96 -27.71 15.48
CA ALA A 371 -12.84 -28.62 15.19
C ALA A 371 -13.11 -29.72 14.14
N SER A 372 -14.37 -29.93 13.72
CA SER A 372 -14.72 -30.90 12.68
C SER A 372 -14.98 -30.27 11.31
N SER A 373 -15.03 -28.93 11.16
CA SER A 373 -15.47 -28.22 9.94
C SER A 373 -14.47 -27.20 9.38
N THR A 374 -13.24 -27.15 9.88
CA THR A 374 -12.19 -26.29 9.31
C THR A 374 -11.93 -26.65 7.86
N VAL A 375 -12.16 -25.69 6.97
CA VAL A 375 -11.84 -25.84 5.55
C VAL A 375 -10.34 -25.76 5.37
N ILE A 376 -9.77 -26.82 4.83
CA ILE A 376 -8.35 -26.92 4.51
C ILE A 376 -8.19 -26.85 2.99
N GLN A 377 -7.22 -26.05 2.54
CA GLN A 377 -6.67 -26.06 1.19
C GLN A 377 -5.39 -26.89 1.22
N GLU A 378 -5.18 -27.75 0.23
CA GLU A 378 -3.97 -28.58 0.14
C GLU A 378 -3.33 -28.50 -1.24
N PHE A 379 -2.00 -28.59 -1.32
CA PHE A 379 -1.25 -28.78 -2.57
C PHE A 379 0.01 -29.60 -2.31
N ASP A 380 0.53 -30.22 -3.37
CA ASP A 380 1.76 -31.01 -3.31
C ASP A 380 2.94 -30.24 -3.93
N VAL A 381 4.14 -30.45 -3.38
CA VAL A 381 5.42 -29.94 -3.86
C VAL A 381 6.35 -31.13 -4.03
N ASP A 382 6.64 -31.48 -5.28
CA ASP A 382 7.53 -32.60 -5.62
C ASP A 382 8.87 -32.05 -6.11
N LEU A 383 9.92 -32.28 -5.34
CA LEU A 383 11.30 -31.91 -5.65
C LEU A 383 12.18 -33.14 -5.85
N SER A 384 11.57 -34.32 -6.08
CA SER A 384 12.28 -35.59 -6.19
C SER A 384 13.21 -35.69 -7.40
N SER A 385 12.93 -34.91 -8.44
CA SER A 385 13.67 -34.91 -9.71
C SER A 385 14.78 -33.87 -9.79
N GLU A 386 14.92 -32.99 -8.80
CA GLU A 386 15.93 -31.92 -8.79
C GLU A 386 17.34 -32.45 -8.44
N GLU A 387 18.38 -31.72 -8.86
CA GLU A 387 19.76 -32.03 -8.47
C GLU A 387 19.96 -31.93 -6.94
N ILE A 388 21.07 -32.48 -6.46
CA ILE A 388 21.41 -32.51 -5.03
C ILE A 388 21.42 -31.08 -4.45
N PHE A 389 20.52 -30.83 -3.50
CA PHE A 389 20.44 -29.62 -2.70
C PHE A 389 21.66 -29.47 -1.77
N GLY A 390 21.94 -28.26 -1.32
CA GLY A 390 22.92 -28.01 -0.26
C GLY A 390 22.50 -28.66 1.07
N ASP A 391 23.47 -28.99 1.91
CA ASP A 391 23.27 -29.67 3.20
C ASP A 391 22.29 -28.95 4.17
N ASN A 392 22.03 -27.65 3.93
CA ASN A 392 21.15 -26.80 4.74
C ASN A 392 20.18 -26.00 3.86
N ASP A 393 19.72 -26.57 2.75
CA ASP A 393 18.71 -25.93 1.93
C ASP A 393 17.30 -26.27 2.44
N TYR A 394 16.40 -25.30 2.33
CA TYR A 394 15.03 -25.38 2.84
C TYR A 394 14.03 -25.06 1.75
N LEU A 395 12.96 -25.84 1.65
CA LEU A 395 11.72 -25.43 0.99
C LEU A 395 11.05 -24.36 1.85
N ASP A 396 10.93 -23.15 1.31
CA ASP A 396 10.24 -22.03 1.92
C ASP A 396 8.87 -21.83 1.28
N ILE A 397 7.85 -21.66 2.12
CA ILE A 397 6.50 -21.26 1.72
C ILE A 397 6.10 -20.05 2.54
N LYS A 398 5.96 -18.91 1.88
CA LYS A 398 5.58 -17.62 2.47
C LYS A 398 4.13 -17.33 2.16
N LEU A 399 3.34 -17.04 3.19
CA LEU A 399 1.94 -16.70 3.07
C LEU A 399 1.72 -15.29 3.62
N THR A 400 1.36 -14.37 2.73
CA THR A 400 1.09 -12.97 3.08
C THR A 400 -0.41 -12.71 2.96
N SER A 401 -1.03 -12.21 4.02
CA SER A 401 -2.45 -11.80 4.03
C SER A 401 -2.65 -10.41 4.63
N GLN A 402 -1.83 -10.06 5.63
CA GLN A 402 -2.01 -8.85 6.42
C GLN A 402 -1.80 -7.59 5.58
N ASN A 403 -0.80 -7.57 4.71
CA ASN A 403 -0.45 -6.45 3.85
C ASN A 403 -1.54 -6.10 2.83
N PHE A 404 -2.54 -6.98 2.66
CA PHE A 404 -3.68 -6.77 1.77
C PHE A 404 -4.96 -6.42 2.53
N TYR A 405 -4.84 -6.07 3.81
CA TYR A 405 -5.99 -5.85 4.71
C TYR A 405 -6.92 -7.07 4.80
N SER A 406 -6.39 -8.26 4.54
CA SER A 406 -7.15 -9.49 4.64
C SER A 406 -7.15 -9.99 6.08
N GLN A 407 -8.31 -9.86 6.75
CA GLN A 407 -8.48 -10.16 8.18
C GLN A 407 -8.58 -11.67 8.48
N ILE A 408 -7.62 -12.43 7.96
CA ILE A 408 -7.46 -13.85 8.22
C ILE A 408 -6.16 -14.13 8.93
N GLN A 409 -6.23 -15.08 9.85
CA GLN A 409 -5.07 -15.72 10.44
C GLN A 409 -4.92 -17.08 9.76
N LEU A 410 -3.76 -17.28 9.16
CA LEU A 410 -3.42 -18.53 8.48
C LEU A 410 -2.77 -19.51 9.47
N GLU A 411 -2.88 -20.80 9.17
CA GLU A 411 -2.05 -21.86 9.71
C GLU A 411 -1.62 -22.76 8.55
N MET A 412 -0.34 -23.14 8.53
CA MET A 412 0.21 -24.00 7.49
C MET A 412 0.84 -25.24 8.10
N LYS A 413 0.57 -26.41 7.53
CA LYS A 413 1.27 -27.65 7.84
C LYS A 413 2.01 -28.16 6.62
N ILE A 414 3.29 -28.45 6.78
CA ILE A 414 4.11 -29.08 5.74
C ILE A 414 4.36 -30.54 6.17
N LEU A 415 3.99 -31.49 5.33
CA LEU A 415 4.15 -32.93 5.55
C LEU A 415 5.05 -33.50 4.46
N ASN A 416 6.21 -34.04 4.83
CA ASN A 416 7.00 -34.87 3.93
C ASN A 416 6.27 -36.22 3.76
N THR A 417 5.84 -36.54 2.54
CA THR A 417 5.00 -37.70 2.25
C THR A 417 5.78 -39.01 2.20
N VAL A 418 7.11 -38.94 2.10
CA VAL A 418 8.01 -40.10 2.05
C VAL A 418 8.48 -40.48 3.45
N THR A 419 8.98 -39.51 4.23
CA THR A 419 9.50 -39.74 5.58
C THR A 419 8.41 -39.71 6.65
N GLY A 420 7.27 -39.09 6.36
CA GLY A 420 6.18 -38.85 7.31
C GLY A 420 6.46 -37.72 8.30
N ALA A 421 7.61 -37.02 8.20
CA ALA A 421 7.91 -35.86 9.02
C ALA A 421 6.93 -34.72 8.70
N SER A 422 6.45 -34.01 9.72
CA SER A 422 5.59 -32.85 9.51
C SER A 422 5.80 -31.76 10.54
N GLU A 423 5.62 -30.52 10.13
CA GLU A 423 5.67 -29.34 10.99
C GLU A 423 4.49 -28.42 10.72
N THR A 424 4.00 -27.76 11.77
CA THR A 424 2.91 -26.79 11.70
C THR A 424 3.43 -25.41 12.06
N PHE A 425 3.09 -24.43 11.23
CA PHE A 425 3.50 -23.04 11.30
C PHE A 425 2.28 -22.16 11.55
N SER A 426 2.38 -21.31 12.56
CA SER A 426 1.37 -20.33 12.93
C SER A 426 2.03 -19.01 13.35
N SER A 427 1.25 -17.93 13.30
CA SER A 427 1.62 -16.62 13.85
C SER A 427 1.41 -16.60 15.36
N GLU A 428 0.57 -17.50 15.89
CA GLU A 428 0.40 -17.74 17.32
C GLU A 428 1.44 -18.72 17.85
N TYR A 429 1.87 -18.48 19.09
CA TYR A 429 2.65 -19.43 19.88
C TYR A 429 2.23 -19.38 21.34
N GLN A 430 2.50 -20.47 22.07
CA GLN A 430 2.24 -20.53 23.51
C GLN A 430 3.51 -20.13 24.27
N ASP A 431 3.40 -19.15 25.17
CA ASP A 431 4.52 -18.78 26.05
C ASP A 431 4.73 -19.83 27.16
N SER A 432 5.79 -19.63 27.96
CA SER A 432 6.12 -20.53 29.08
C SER A 432 5.05 -20.62 30.17
N GLU A 433 4.12 -19.66 30.23
CA GLU A 433 3.03 -19.60 31.19
C GLU A 433 1.73 -20.21 30.65
N GLY A 434 1.75 -20.63 29.38
CA GLY A 434 0.62 -21.23 28.72
C GLY A 434 -0.32 -20.24 28.04
N ASN A 435 0.03 -18.94 28.00
CA ASN A 435 -0.80 -17.94 27.31
C ASN A 435 -0.51 -17.95 25.81
N ILE A 436 -1.55 -17.71 25.02
CA ILE A 436 -1.43 -17.55 23.57
C ILE A 436 -0.87 -16.15 23.30
N GLN A 437 0.27 -16.10 22.64
CA GLN A 437 0.93 -14.89 22.17
C GLN A 437 0.93 -14.87 20.63
N ILE A 438 1.15 -13.69 20.07
CA ILE A 438 1.35 -13.50 18.64
C ILE A 438 2.78 -13.04 18.36
N LYS A 439 3.32 -13.42 17.20
CA LYS A 439 4.59 -12.88 16.71
C LYS A 439 4.51 -11.37 16.58
N ILE A 440 5.63 -10.71 16.89
CA ILE A 440 5.77 -9.25 16.87
C ILE A 440 6.96 -8.92 15.98
N ASN A 441 6.79 -7.93 15.11
CA ASN A 441 7.82 -7.40 14.23
C ASN A 441 8.82 -6.49 14.98
N ASP A 442 9.92 -6.14 14.31
CA ASP A 442 10.96 -5.27 14.88
C ASP A 442 10.43 -3.90 15.31
N ASP A 443 9.34 -3.43 14.71
CA ASP A 443 8.66 -2.16 15.02
C ASP A 443 7.65 -2.28 16.19
N GLY A 444 7.53 -3.47 16.79
CA GLY A 444 6.68 -3.75 17.94
C GLY A 444 5.24 -4.09 17.62
N ALA A 445 4.86 -4.21 16.34
CA ALA A 445 3.49 -4.53 15.94
C ALA A 445 3.26 -6.01 15.66
N PRO A 446 2.01 -6.49 15.75
CA PRO A 446 1.70 -7.90 15.56
C PRO A 446 1.81 -8.33 14.08
N GLU A 447 2.34 -9.53 13.87
CA GLU A 447 2.61 -10.14 12.57
C GLU A 447 1.71 -11.36 12.33
N LEU A 448 0.97 -11.35 11.21
CA LEU A 448 0.07 -12.44 10.80
C LEU A 448 0.60 -13.25 9.61
N ASN A 449 1.54 -12.70 8.84
CA ASN A 449 2.19 -13.38 7.74
C ASN A 449 3.00 -14.58 8.26
N LEU A 450 3.09 -15.62 7.44
CA LEU A 450 3.73 -16.87 7.80
C LEU A 450 4.86 -17.22 6.85
N ILE A 451 5.91 -17.80 7.41
CA ILE A 451 6.95 -18.50 6.67
C ILE A 451 7.04 -19.89 7.27
N GLY A 452 6.72 -20.92 6.48
CA GLY A 452 7.02 -22.30 6.81
C GLY A 452 8.22 -22.78 6.03
N ARG A 453 9.04 -23.60 6.69
CA ARG A 453 10.30 -24.10 6.14
C ARG A 453 10.38 -25.60 6.35
N ALA A 454 10.78 -26.34 5.33
CA ALA A 454 11.08 -27.76 5.45
C ALA A 454 12.50 -28.03 4.95
N LEU A 455 13.32 -28.66 5.78
CA LEU A 455 14.68 -29.04 5.40
C LEU A 455 14.61 -30.04 4.23
N LEU A 456 15.43 -29.81 3.22
CA LEU A 456 15.58 -30.71 2.09
C LEU A 456 16.60 -31.81 2.40
N ASP A 457 16.33 -33.01 1.93
CA ASP A 457 17.28 -34.12 1.94
C ASP A 457 18.32 -33.87 0.83
N ALA A 458 19.53 -33.50 1.27
CA ALA A 458 20.69 -33.27 0.41
C ALA A 458 21.36 -34.56 -0.08
N ILE A 459 20.96 -35.74 0.41
CA ILE A 459 21.58 -37.02 0.04
C ILE A 459 20.69 -37.76 -0.96
N ASP A 460 19.39 -37.78 -0.70
CA ASP A 460 18.41 -38.50 -1.51
C ASP A 460 17.24 -37.58 -1.85
N SER A 461 17.32 -36.95 -3.04
CA SER A 461 16.29 -36.04 -3.52
C SER A 461 14.91 -36.71 -3.57
N SER A 462 14.82 -38.03 -3.71
CA SER A 462 13.53 -38.75 -3.72
C SER A 462 12.75 -38.63 -2.42
N ASN A 463 13.38 -38.22 -1.32
CA ASN A 463 12.72 -37.91 -0.06
C ASN A 463 12.06 -36.51 -0.05
N ASN A 464 12.30 -35.66 -1.05
CA ASN A 464 11.84 -34.27 -1.08
C ASN A 464 10.46 -34.13 -1.75
N ILE A 465 9.48 -34.88 -1.25
CA ILE A 465 8.08 -34.79 -1.68
C ILE A 465 7.25 -34.33 -0.49
N PHE A 466 6.57 -33.20 -0.65
CA PHE A 466 5.84 -32.54 0.43
C PHE A 466 4.38 -32.33 0.06
N LYS A 467 3.50 -32.49 1.04
CA LYS A 467 2.12 -32.04 1.01
C LYS A 467 1.97 -30.87 1.95
N VAL A 468 1.40 -29.79 1.45
CA VAL A 468 1.19 -28.54 2.18
C VAL A 468 -0.31 -28.38 2.43
N LEU A 469 -0.68 -28.12 3.68
CA LEU A 469 -2.06 -27.89 4.09
C LEU A 469 -2.17 -26.49 4.67
N ILE A 470 -3.08 -25.67 4.16
CA ILE A 470 -3.34 -24.31 4.62
C ILE A 470 -4.76 -24.25 5.14
N SER A 471 -4.91 -23.72 6.34
CA SER A 471 -6.21 -23.38 6.92
C SER A 471 -6.23 -21.92 7.34
N ALA A 472 -7.42 -21.37 7.50
CA ALA A 472 -7.61 -19.99 7.91
C ALA A 472 -8.74 -19.87 8.92
N VAL A 473 -8.58 -18.93 9.85
CA VAL A 473 -9.64 -18.44 10.73
C VAL A 473 -9.76 -16.93 10.57
N LYS A 474 -10.93 -16.37 10.84
CA LYS A 474 -11.04 -14.92 11.02
C LYS A 474 -10.24 -14.50 12.26
N VAL A 475 -9.50 -13.41 12.18
CA VAL A 475 -8.71 -12.90 13.31
C VAL A 475 -9.64 -12.58 14.49
N ASP A 476 -9.36 -13.19 15.65
CA ASP A 476 -10.05 -12.90 16.91
C ASP A 476 -9.20 -11.96 17.77
N PHE A 477 -9.41 -10.65 17.58
CA PHE A 477 -8.66 -9.62 18.31
C PHE A 477 -8.84 -9.69 19.83
N SER A 478 -9.89 -10.35 20.34
CA SER A 478 -10.13 -10.44 21.78
C SER A 478 -9.08 -11.30 22.50
N LYS A 479 -8.34 -12.14 21.78
CA LYS A 479 -7.22 -12.93 22.29
C LYS A 479 -6.00 -12.07 22.66
N TYR A 480 -5.80 -10.94 21.98
CA TYR A 480 -4.57 -10.16 22.07
C TYR A 480 -4.75 -8.90 22.91
N THR A 481 -4.83 -9.04 24.23
CA THR A 481 -5.14 -7.92 25.14
C THR A 481 -4.11 -6.78 25.13
N SER A 482 -2.90 -7.01 24.63
CA SER A 482 -1.84 -6.01 24.48
C SER A 482 -1.97 -5.14 23.22
N PHE A 483 -2.84 -5.54 22.28
CA PHE A 483 -3.01 -4.89 20.99
C PHE A 483 -4.48 -4.52 20.75
N SER A 484 -4.67 -3.42 20.03
CA SER A 484 -5.96 -3.06 19.45
C SER A 484 -6.09 -3.61 18.04
N GLU A 485 -7.31 -3.71 17.52
CA GLU A 485 -7.55 -4.07 16.11
C GLU A 485 -6.81 -3.16 15.13
N ASN A 486 -6.65 -1.87 15.48
CA ASN A 486 -5.93 -0.89 14.67
C ASN A 486 -4.41 -1.13 14.64
N ASP A 487 -3.84 -1.87 15.61
CA ASP A 487 -2.42 -2.25 15.59
C ASP A 487 -2.15 -3.38 14.57
N PHE A 488 -3.17 -4.17 14.25
CA PHE A 488 -3.12 -5.19 13.20
C PHE A 488 -3.44 -4.61 11.82
N PHE A 489 -4.52 -3.82 11.75
CA PHE A 489 -5.09 -3.28 10.51
C PHE A 489 -5.42 -1.79 10.73
N PRO A 490 -4.48 -0.88 10.46
CA PRO A 490 -4.69 0.56 10.60
C PRO A 490 -5.86 1.04 9.74
N ASP A 491 -6.84 1.70 10.36
CA ASP A 491 -8.08 2.16 9.73
C ASP A 491 -8.82 1.09 8.90
N ASN A 492 -8.92 -0.10 9.49
CA ASN A 492 -9.54 -1.27 8.88
C ASN A 492 -10.89 -1.01 8.16
N LYS A 493 -11.75 -0.12 8.66
CA LYS A 493 -13.09 0.13 8.13
C LYS A 493 -13.09 0.55 6.65
N ASN A 494 -12.00 1.14 6.16
CA ASN A 494 -11.92 1.64 4.81
C ASN A 494 -11.20 0.68 3.85
N PHE A 495 -10.40 -0.26 4.36
CA PHE A 495 -9.55 -1.13 3.53
C PHE A 495 -9.87 -2.63 3.63
N ILE A 496 -10.70 -3.06 4.58
CA ILE A 496 -11.06 -4.48 4.72
C ILE A 496 -11.70 -4.99 3.44
N ASP A 497 -11.18 -6.11 2.96
CA ASP A 497 -11.83 -6.92 1.94
C ASP A 497 -12.78 -7.95 2.61
N GLU A 498 -13.97 -8.14 2.04
CA GLU A 498 -14.94 -9.15 2.46
C GLU A 498 -14.42 -10.60 2.31
N ILE A 499 -13.48 -10.87 1.40
CA ILE A 499 -12.85 -12.20 1.25
C ILE A 499 -11.50 -12.24 1.95
N GLY A 500 -11.24 -13.38 2.59
CA GLY A 500 -9.95 -13.68 3.19
C GLY A 500 -8.97 -14.19 2.16
N PHE A 501 -8.24 -13.35 1.43
CA PHE A 501 -7.27 -13.78 0.44
C PHE A 501 -5.83 -13.63 0.91
N TYR A 502 -4.93 -14.40 0.29
CA TYR A 502 -3.52 -14.40 0.59
C TYR A 502 -2.68 -14.67 -0.67
N LEU A 503 -1.44 -14.18 -0.64
CA LEU A 503 -0.39 -14.47 -1.60
C LEU A 503 0.49 -15.58 -1.04
N GLY A 504 0.65 -16.68 -1.78
CA GLY A 504 1.63 -17.73 -1.54
C GLY A 504 2.85 -17.53 -2.42
N VAL A 505 4.04 -17.64 -1.83
CA VAL A 505 5.32 -17.64 -2.55
C VAL A 505 6.14 -18.85 -2.12
N ILE A 506 6.53 -19.67 -3.10
CA ILE A 506 7.35 -20.87 -2.88
C ILE A 506 8.76 -20.58 -3.38
N SER A 507 9.77 -20.93 -2.60
CA SER A 507 11.19 -20.79 -2.99
C SER A 507 12.06 -21.80 -2.25
N ILE A 508 13.34 -21.92 -2.62
CA ILE A 508 14.34 -22.58 -1.78
C ILE A 508 15.35 -21.54 -1.31
N SER A 509 15.69 -21.65 -0.04
CA SER A 509 16.71 -20.83 0.59
C SER A 509 17.75 -21.68 1.31
N ASP A 510 18.93 -21.11 1.50
CA ASP A 510 19.98 -21.73 2.29
C ASP A 510 19.74 -21.54 3.81
N GLY A 511 20.67 -22.07 4.61
CA GLY A 511 20.64 -21.97 6.07
C GLY A 511 20.76 -20.53 6.61
N ASP A 512 21.17 -19.58 5.78
CA ASP A 512 21.24 -18.14 6.11
C ASP A 512 19.98 -17.38 5.64
N ASN A 513 18.94 -18.10 5.24
CA ASN A 513 17.66 -17.58 4.71
C ASN A 513 17.79 -16.84 3.38
N LYS A 514 18.90 -17.02 2.67
CA LYS A 514 19.06 -16.42 1.35
C LYS A 514 18.38 -17.31 0.32
N THR A 515 17.48 -16.74 -0.47
CA THR A 515 16.88 -17.45 -1.60
C THR A 515 17.97 -17.88 -2.59
N VAL A 516 18.10 -19.20 -2.80
CA VAL A 516 19.04 -19.81 -3.74
C VAL A 516 18.35 -20.28 -5.00
N MET A 517 17.06 -20.61 -4.93
CA MET A 517 16.24 -20.94 -6.09
C MET A 517 14.84 -20.31 -5.96
N GLN A 518 14.36 -19.77 -7.07
CA GLN A 518 13.01 -19.21 -7.25
C GLN A 518 12.63 -19.28 -8.73
N LYS A 519 11.37 -19.00 -9.06
CA LYS A 519 10.88 -19.09 -10.44
C LYS A 519 11.52 -18.06 -11.35
N ASP A 520 11.95 -18.53 -12.51
CA ASP A 520 12.16 -17.65 -13.64
C ASP A 520 10.81 -17.40 -14.31
N TYR A 521 10.36 -16.15 -14.27
CA TYR A 521 9.11 -15.74 -14.91
C TYR A 521 9.29 -15.35 -16.38
N GLY A 522 10.51 -15.47 -16.90
CA GLY A 522 10.85 -15.19 -18.30
C GLY A 522 10.56 -13.75 -18.72
N GLY A 523 10.30 -13.58 -20.02
CA GLY A 523 9.98 -12.28 -20.60
C GLY A 523 8.55 -11.82 -20.26
N ILE A 524 8.40 -10.53 -19.99
CA ILE A 524 7.12 -9.92 -19.64
C ILE A 524 6.23 -9.78 -20.87
N ARG A 525 4.95 -10.19 -20.74
CA ARG A 525 3.88 -9.92 -21.70
C ARG A 525 2.82 -9.04 -21.06
N ASP A 526 2.51 -7.93 -21.71
CA ASP A 526 1.58 -6.95 -21.15
C ASP A 526 0.10 -7.36 -21.31
N ASN A 527 -0.81 -6.54 -20.80
CA ASN A 527 -2.26 -6.76 -20.83
C ASN A 527 -2.99 -6.03 -21.95
N LEU A 528 -2.29 -5.49 -22.96
CA LEU A 528 -2.93 -4.67 -24.00
C LEU A 528 -3.97 -5.48 -24.82
N SER A 529 -3.76 -6.79 -24.98
CA SER A 529 -4.69 -7.69 -25.66
C SER A 529 -5.81 -8.25 -24.78
N CYS A 530 -5.81 -7.95 -23.47
CA CYS A 530 -6.83 -8.40 -22.54
C CYS A 530 -7.16 -7.36 -21.44
N PRO A 531 -7.51 -6.11 -21.78
CA PRO A 531 -7.87 -5.11 -20.77
C PRO A 531 -9.10 -5.57 -19.98
N GLY A 532 -9.02 -5.41 -18.66
CA GLY A 532 -10.12 -5.49 -17.71
C GLY A 532 -10.78 -4.11 -17.55
N ALA A 533 -11.61 -3.97 -16.51
CA ALA A 533 -12.34 -2.73 -16.22
C ALA A 533 -13.02 -2.14 -17.49
N PRO A 534 -13.97 -2.88 -18.11
CA PRO A 534 -14.45 -2.60 -19.46
C PRO A 534 -15.20 -1.27 -19.63
N TYR A 535 -15.55 -0.60 -18.52
CA TYR A 535 -16.21 0.71 -18.53
C TYR A 535 -15.26 1.85 -18.16
N ALA A 536 -13.94 1.63 -18.26
CA ALA A 536 -12.95 2.69 -18.08
C ALA A 536 -13.22 3.86 -19.03
N LEU A 537 -13.04 5.07 -18.50
CA LEU A 537 -13.20 6.32 -19.24
C LEU A 537 -12.06 7.28 -18.91
N PRO A 538 -11.64 8.16 -19.85
CA PRO A 538 -10.59 9.13 -19.57
C PRO A 538 -10.96 10.08 -18.43
N VAL A 539 -10.05 10.24 -17.48
CA VAL A 539 -10.19 11.17 -16.36
C VAL A 539 -8.97 12.08 -16.34
N ALA A 540 -9.18 13.40 -16.24
CA ALA A 540 -8.11 14.36 -16.18
C ALA A 540 -7.82 14.76 -14.73
N ALA A 541 -6.55 15.03 -14.43
CA ALA A 541 -6.12 15.57 -13.15
C ALA A 541 -6.65 17.00 -12.91
N ILE A 542 -6.74 17.40 -11.64
CA ILE A 542 -7.07 18.78 -11.27
C ILE A 542 -5.77 19.60 -11.19
N VAL A 543 -5.68 20.67 -11.98
CA VAL A 543 -4.59 21.64 -11.91
C VAL A 543 -5.14 23.04 -11.66
N ASP A 544 -4.48 23.78 -10.78
CA ASP A 544 -4.83 25.16 -10.46
C ASP A 544 -4.40 26.11 -11.60
N PRO A 545 -4.98 27.30 -11.69
CA PRO A 545 -4.46 28.34 -12.59
C PRO A 545 -3.07 28.84 -12.16
N ALA A 546 -2.27 29.30 -13.11
CA ALA A 546 -0.89 29.73 -12.88
C ALA A 546 -0.79 30.91 -11.88
N SER A 547 0.03 30.77 -10.84
CA SER A 547 0.47 31.82 -9.92
C SER A 547 1.90 31.55 -9.45
N ASN A 548 2.59 32.53 -8.84
CA ASN A 548 4.03 32.42 -8.57
C ASN A 548 4.40 31.55 -7.35
N GLN A 549 3.53 31.44 -6.35
CA GLN A 549 3.72 30.64 -5.12
C GLN A 549 2.37 30.07 -4.69
N ASP A 550 2.40 28.89 -4.05
CA ASP A 550 1.29 28.36 -3.26
C ASP A 550 1.73 28.08 -1.84
N GLU A 551 0.72 28.02 -1.01
CA GLU A 551 0.77 27.31 0.25
C GLU A 551 -0.10 26.06 0.09
N ASP A 552 0.46 24.90 0.40
CA ASP A 552 -0.33 23.73 0.70
C ASP A 552 -0.43 23.64 2.23
N ASP A 553 -1.61 23.97 2.74
CA ASP A 553 -1.90 24.06 4.17
C ASP A 553 -1.86 22.68 4.88
N GLY A 554 -1.56 21.60 4.15
CA GLY A 554 -1.64 20.25 4.71
C GLY A 554 -3.07 19.90 5.10
N PHE A 555 -4.04 20.40 4.32
CA PHE A 555 -5.48 20.49 4.61
C PHE A 555 -6.13 19.15 5.01
N PHE A 556 -5.45 18.02 4.78
CA PHE A 556 -5.89 16.70 5.20
C PHE A 556 -4.86 16.12 6.16
N SER A 557 -5.15 16.36 7.42
CA SER A 557 -4.27 16.16 8.55
C SER A 557 -4.38 14.75 9.16
N CYS A 558 -3.33 14.29 9.84
CA CYS A 558 -3.28 12.93 10.38
C CYS A 558 -4.24 12.74 11.58
N ASN A 559 -5.09 11.72 11.51
CA ASN A 559 -6.18 11.48 12.45
C ASN A 559 -5.75 10.61 13.65
N SER A 560 -6.35 10.84 14.82
CA SER A 560 -6.02 10.15 16.08
C SER A 560 -6.75 8.82 16.25
N ILE A 561 -6.20 7.94 17.10
CA ILE A 561 -6.93 6.79 17.65
C ILE A 561 -7.92 7.29 18.71
N GLU A 562 -9.23 7.20 18.44
CA GLU A 562 -10.26 7.42 19.45
C GLU A 562 -10.13 6.37 20.58
N PRO A 563 -9.98 6.76 21.86
CA PRO A 563 -10.18 5.83 22.96
C PRO A 563 -11.68 5.56 23.11
N LYS A 564 -12.08 4.28 23.04
CA LYS A 564 -13.45 3.82 23.31
C LYS A 564 -13.98 4.46 24.59
N ASN A 565 -14.96 5.36 24.44
CA ASN A 565 -15.95 5.63 25.47
C ASN A 565 -17.27 6.13 24.84
N GLY A 566 -18.26 5.24 24.84
CA GLY A 566 -19.69 5.57 24.98
C GLY A 566 -20.35 6.42 23.89
N GLY A 567 -21.07 5.72 23.00
CA GLY A 567 -22.19 6.17 22.16
C GLY A 567 -22.55 7.66 22.12
N GLY A 568 -22.29 8.28 20.96
CA GLY A 568 -22.87 9.55 20.56
C GLY A 568 -22.76 9.72 19.04
N LYS A 569 -23.90 9.84 18.36
CA LYS A 569 -23.98 10.03 16.90
C LYS A 569 -23.27 11.32 16.50
N GLY A 570 -22.25 11.25 15.65
CA GLY A 570 -21.68 12.42 14.98
C GLY A 570 -22.66 13.00 13.95
N PRO A 571 -22.83 14.34 13.86
CA PRO A 571 -23.59 14.94 12.78
C PRO A 571 -22.69 15.16 11.55
N PHE A 572 -23.10 14.56 10.44
CA PHE A 572 -22.84 15.05 9.09
C PHE A 572 -23.11 16.55 8.99
N ASN A 573 -22.22 17.33 8.37
CA ASN A 573 -22.58 18.57 7.71
C ASN A 573 -21.75 18.79 6.44
N LEU A 574 -22.37 18.42 5.33
CA LEU A 574 -22.02 18.80 3.96
C LEU A 574 -22.63 20.17 3.64
N GLY A 575 -21.83 21.07 3.07
CA GLY A 575 -22.23 21.98 1.99
C GLY A 575 -23.11 23.18 2.34
N LEU A 576 -22.49 24.35 2.50
CA LEU A 576 -23.17 25.64 2.27
C LEU A 576 -22.28 26.57 1.41
N GLY A 577 -22.10 26.19 0.15
CA GLY A 577 -21.27 26.93 -0.80
C GLY A 577 -21.82 26.91 -2.22
N PHE A 578 -23.15 27.01 -2.44
CA PHE A 578 -23.69 27.03 -3.81
C PHE A 578 -25.04 27.75 -3.99
N LEU A 579 -25.30 28.86 -3.28
CA LEU A 579 -26.57 29.61 -3.39
C LEU A 579 -26.45 31.12 -3.61
N LEU A 580 -25.31 31.62 -4.09
CA LEU A 580 -25.11 33.07 -4.33
C LEU A 580 -24.85 33.49 -5.79
N ALA A 581 -25.08 32.60 -6.76
CA ALA A 581 -24.86 32.90 -8.19
C ALA A 581 -26.14 33.04 -9.05
N LEU A 582 -27.34 33.13 -8.45
CA LEU A 582 -28.62 33.20 -9.20
C LEU A 582 -29.44 34.48 -8.98
N LEU A 583 -28.79 35.62 -8.71
CA LEU A 583 -29.49 36.92 -8.54
C LEU A 583 -29.07 38.04 -9.50
N VAL A 584 -28.34 37.74 -10.58
CA VAL A 584 -28.04 38.74 -11.62
C VAL A 584 -28.28 38.20 -13.02
N SER A 585 -29.54 38.01 -13.40
CA SER A 585 -29.98 38.09 -14.79
C SER A 585 -31.50 38.06 -14.91
N ARG A 586 -32.14 39.23 -14.96
CA ARG A 586 -33.34 39.50 -15.79
C ARG A 586 -33.75 40.96 -15.66
N VAL A 587 -33.18 41.78 -16.54
CA VAL A 587 -33.73 43.09 -16.93
C VAL A 587 -33.98 43.04 -18.45
N GLY A 588 -35.20 43.43 -18.85
CA GLY A 588 -35.67 43.60 -20.24
C GLY A 588 -36.14 42.29 -20.86
N HIS A 589 -37.27 42.15 -21.54
CA HIS A 589 -38.20 43.05 -22.22
C HIS A 589 -39.48 42.18 -22.42
N ASP A 590 -40.71 42.59 -22.11
CA ASP A 590 -41.59 43.13 -23.15
C ASP A 590 -42.89 43.71 -22.60
N SER A 591 -43.20 44.90 -23.11
CA SER A 591 -44.49 45.56 -23.05
C SER A 591 -45.35 45.17 -24.25
N LEU A 592 -46.65 44.89 -24.07
CA LEU A 592 -47.77 45.62 -24.70
C LEU A 592 -49.09 44.81 -24.81
N LYS A 593 -50.16 45.51 -24.40
CA LYS A 593 -51.54 45.57 -24.95
C LYS A 593 -52.67 44.71 -24.36
N LYS A 594 -53.50 45.45 -23.59
CA LYS A 594 -54.97 45.66 -23.69
C LYS A 594 -55.88 44.42 -23.52
N ARG A 595 -56.88 44.44 -22.63
CA ARG A 595 -58.15 45.20 -22.80
C ARG A 595 -58.99 45.26 -21.50
N LYS A 596 -59.62 46.43 -21.29
CA LYS A 596 -60.67 46.76 -20.31
C LYS A 596 -62.03 46.12 -20.67
N THR A 597 -62.86 45.89 -19.64
CA THR A 597 -64.33 46.14 -19.51
C THR A 597 -64.81 45.49 -18.19
N HIS A 598 -65.65 46.02 -17.29
CA HIS A 598 -66.71 47.06 -17.23
C HIS A 598 -66.72 47.67 -15.81
N GLY A 599 -67.32 48.81 -15.45
CA GLY A 599 -68.22 49.77 -16.09
C GLY A 599 -68.83 50.66 -14.99
N GLY A 600 -69.28 51.88 -15.31
CA GLY A 600 -70.03 52.76 -14.38
C GLY A 600 -69.77 54.26 -14.60
N ASP A 601 -70.74 54.90 -15.25
CA ASP A 601 -71.07 56.33 -15.39
C ASP A 601 -70.19 57.29 -16.21
#